data_AF-A0A1Y3RWG5-F1
#
_entry.id   AF-A0A1Y3RWG5-F1
#
_cell.length_a   1.000
_cell.length_b   1.000
_cell.length_c   1.000
_cell.angle_alpha   90.00
_cell.angle_beta   90.00
_cell.angle_gamma   90.00
#
_symmetry.space_group_name_H-M   'P 1'
#
loop_
_entity.id
_entity.type
_entity.pdbx_description
1 polymer ?
#
loop_
_entity_poly.entity_id
_entity_poly.type
_entity_poly.pdbx_seq_one_letter_code
_entity_poly.pdbx_strand_id
1 'polypeptide(L)'
;MIRLMGALLTVGGGAFLGFDAHRRLKRRARVLRQLAGALEQMDREISFRLTPMPQLMEELADDYPPPAGELFANCRKGMEELGERSLAEIWRQALEDTPLDLEGRSAAVMDELGEVLGRFEESGLRTALARAVAELTREAELAREDGEKRGRMYQVLGLTCGGLLVILLL
;
A
#
# COMPACT_ATOMS: atom_id res chain seq x y z
N MET A 1 -29.00 -36.04 -0.42
CA MET A 1 -29.20 -34.63 -0.01
C MET A 1 -28.02 -34.09 0.82
N ILE A 2 -27.58 -34.77 1.90
CA ILE A 2 -26.44 -34.34 2.75
C ILE A 2 -25.11 -34.24 1.97
N ARG A 3 -24.89 -35.12 0.97
CA ARG A 3 -23.67 -35.13 0.13
C ARG A 3 -23.51 -33.90 -0.77
N LEU A 4 -24.62 -33.33 -1.28
CA LEU A 4 -24.61 -32.12 -2.11
C LEU A 4 -24.32 -30.86 -1.27
N MET A 5 -24.85 -30.78 -0.05
CA MET A 5 -24.53 -29.68 0.88
C MET A 5 -23.08 -29.74 1.37
N GLY A 6 -22.54 -30.93 1.63
CA GLY A 6 -21.13 -31.10 1.99
C GLY A 6 -20.19 -30.64 0.87
N ALA A 7 -20.46 -31.05 -0.37
CA ALA A 7 -19.67 -30.61 -1.53
C ALA A 7 -19.74 -29.10 -1.77
N LEU A 8 -20.92 -28.48 -1.59
CA LEU A 8 -21.11 -27.04 -1.72
C LEU A 8 -20.35 -26.25 -0.63
N LEU A 9 -20.30 -26.76 0.61
CA LEU A 9 -19.58 -26.14 1.72
C LEU A 9 -18.06 -26.20 1.55
N THR A 10 -17.50 -27.29 1.02
CA THR A 10 -16.04 -27.42 0.82
C THR A 10 -15.55 -26.59 -0.36
N VAL A 11 -16.31 -26.56 -1.47
CA VAL A 11 -16.02 -25.70 -2.62
C VAL A 11 -16.21 -24.22 -2.26
N GLY A 12 -17.26 -23.89 -1.52
CA GLY A 12 -17.53 -22.54 -1.03
C GLY A 12 -16.46 -22.04 -0.05
N GLY A 13 -16.04 -22.88 0.91
CA GLY A 13 -15.04 -22.52 1.92
C GLY A 13 -13.64 -22.25 1.34
N GLY A 14 -13.19 -23.08 0.39
CA GLY A 14 -11.93 -22.88 -0.32
C GLY A 14 -11.94 -21.65 -1.24
N ALA A 15 -13.07 -21.39 -1.91
CA ALA A 15 -13.26 -20.20 -2.73
C ALA A 15 -13.30 -18.91 -1.89
N PHE A 16 -13.89 -18.96 -0.69
CA PHE A 16 -14.01 -17.80 0.20
C PHE A 16 -12.65 -17.38 0.79
N LEU A 17 -11.83 -18.34 1.24
CA LEU A 17 -10.48 -18.06 1.77
C LEU A 17 -9.49 -17.61 0.68
N GLY A 18 -9.62 -18.11 -0.56
CA GLY A 18 -8.81 -17.66 -1.68
C GLY A 18 -9.14 -16.23 -2.16
N PHE A 19 -10.41 -15.83 -2.04
CA PHE A 19 -10.87 -14.50 -2.48
C PHE A 19 -10.44 -13.38 -1.52
N ASP A 20 -10.41 -13.65 -0.23
CA ASP A 20 -10.00 -12.67 0.79
C ASP A 20 -8.49 -12.33 0.68
N ALA A 21 -7.64 -13.36 0.53
CA ALA A 21 -6.21 -13.19 0.29
C ALA A 21 -5.91 -12.42 -1.01
N HIS A 22 -6.67 -12.68 -2.08
CA HIS A 22 -6.51 -11.95 -3.35
C HIS A 22 -6.91 -10.48 -3.23
N ARG A 23 -7.98 -10.18 -2.47
CA ARG A 23 -8.41 -8.81 -2.19
C ARG A 23 -7.38 -8.03 -1.38
N ARG A 24 -6.78 -8.64 -0.36
CA ARG A 24 -5.72 -8.00 0.46
C ARG A 24 -4.50 -7.62 -0.40
N LEU A 25 -4.00 -8.55 -1.21
CA LEU A 25 -2.85 -8.31 -2.10
C LEU A 25 -3.13 -7.21 -3.13
N LYS A 26 -4.32 -7.22 -3.73
CA LYS A 26 -4.73 -6.19 -4.70
C LYS A 26 -4.89 -4.81 -4.03
N ARG A 27 -5.42 -4.76 -2.81
CA ARG A 27 -5.51 -3.53 -2.01
C ARG A 27 -4.11 -3.01 -1.70
N ARG A 28 -3.21 -3.85 -1.19
CA ARG A 28 -1.82 -3.47 -0.89
C ARG A 28 -1.08 -2.94 -2.11
N ALA A 29 -1.15 -3.64 -3.25
CA ALA A 29 -0.53 -3.18 -4.49
C ALA A 29 -1.05 -1.81 -4.95
N ARG A 30 -2.36 -1.54 -4.76
CA ARG A 30 -2.95 -0.23 -5.06
C ARG A 30 -2.43 0.86 -4.13
N VAL A 31 -2.39 0.60 -2.83
CA VAL A 31 -1.89 1.57 -1.83
C VAL A 31 -0.43 1.93 -2.10
N LEU A 32 0.43 0.93 -2.33
CA LEU A 32 1.83 1.15 -2.62
C LEU A 32 2.05 1.99 -3.90
N ARG A 33 1.27 1.75 -4.96
CA ARG A 33 1.30 2.58 -6.17
C ARG A 33 0.83 4.02 -5.93
N GLN A 34 -0.20 4.20 -5.11
CA GLN A 34 -0.70 5.53 -4.77
C GLN A 34 0.35 6.32 -3.97
N LEU A 35 0.99 5.68 -2.98
CA LEU A 35 2.09 6.27 -2.24
C LEU A 35 3.27 6.60 -3.17
N ALA A 36 3.67 5.69 -4.07
CA ALA A 36 4.73 5.97 -5.03
C ALA A 36 4.41 7.19 -5.91
N GLY A 37 3.19 7.26 -6.45
CA GLY A 37 2.76 8.42 -7.24
C GLY A 37 2.76 9.73 -6.43
N ALA A 38 2.30 9.69 -5.17
CA ALA A 38 2.29 10.86 -4.30
C ALA A 38 3.70 11.34 -3.96
N LEU A 39 4.64 10.42 -3.71
CA LEU A 39 6.04 10.75 -3.49
C LEU A 39 6.73 11.29 -4.75
N GLU A 40 6.37 10.81 -5.94
CA GLU A 40 6.85 11.40 -7.20
C GLU A 40 6.30 12.82 -7.40
N GLN A 41 5.03 13.08 -7.07
CA GLN A 41 4.46 14.43 -7.10
C GLN A 41 5.17 15.34 -6.11
N MET A 42 5.39 14.86 -4.89
CA MET A 42 6.16 15.56 -3.87
C MET A 42 7.58 15.91 -4.35
N ASP A 43 8.30 14.95 -4.96
CA ASP A 43 9.64 15.19 -5.52
C ASP A 43 9.62 16.27 -6.61
N ARG A 44 8.64 16.24 -7.51
CA ARG A 44 8.47 17.28 -8.54
C ARG A 44 8.25 18.65 -7.91
N GLU A 45 7.30 18.78 -6.99
CA GLU A 45 6.97 20.08 -6.37
C GLU A 45 8.13 20.66 -5.56
N ILE A 46 8.84 19.82 -4.80
CA ILE A 46 10.06 20.21 -4.08
C ILE A 46 11.16 20.64 -5.06
N SER A 47 11.30 19.92 -6.18
CA SER A 47 12.27 20.23 -7.22
C SER A 47 12.06 21.59 -7.86
N PHE A 48 10.81 22.01 -8.04
CA PHE A 48 10.48 23.30 -8.61
C PHE A 48 10.36 24.42 -7.56
N ARG A 49 10.37 24.08 -6.26
CA ARG A 49 10.18 24.99 -5.11
C ARG A 49 8.92 25.87 -5.21
N LEU A 50 7.92 25.42 -5.97
CA LEU A 50 6.74 26.24 -6.27
C LEU A 50 5.78 26.34 -5.07
N THR A 51 5.81 25.33 -4.19
CA THR A 51 4.76 25.14 -3.17
C THR A 51 5.37 24.93 -1.78
N PRO A 52 4.99 25.74 -0.76
CA PRO A 52 5.31 25.49 0.64
C PRO A 52 4.93 24.08 1.09
N MET A 53 5.79 23.42 1.89
CA MET A 53 5.58 22.06 2.39
C MET A 53 4.19 21.80 3.01
N PRO A 54 3.63 22.69 3.83
CA PRO A 54 2.27 22.50 4.33
C PRO A 54 1.27 22.40 3.18
N GLN A 55 1.29 23.33 2.21
CA GLN A 55 0.35 23.38 1.09
C GLN A 55 0.48 22.12 0.23
N LEU A 56 1.71 21.67 -0.01
CA LEU A 56 1.97 20.42 -0.72
C LEU A 56 1.34 19.20 0.00
N MET A 57 1.41 19.11 1.32
CA MET A 57 0.77 18.02 2.07
C MET A 57 -0.76 18.05 1.98
N GLU A 58 -1.36 19.24 1.89
CA GLU A 58 -2.80 19.42 1.72
C GLU A 58 -3.24 19.01 0.31
N GLU A 59 -2.52 19.44 -0.73
CA GLU A 59 -2.76 19.02 -2.11
C GLU A 59 -2.62 17.50 -2.27
N LEU A 60 -1.57 16.88 -1.71
CA LEU A 60 -1.39 15.43 -1.75
C LEU A 60 -2.47 14.67 -0.96
N ALA A 61 -3.04 15.27 0.09
CA ALA A 61 -4.15 14.68 0.82
C ALA A 61 -5.44 14.66 0.00
N ASP A 62 -5.68 15.71 -0.79
CA ASP A 62 -6.88 15.85 -1.63
C ASP A 62 -6.77 15.06 -2.95
N ASP A 63 -5.59 15.01 -3.56
CA ASP A 63 -5.34 14.35 -4.84
C ASP A 63 -5.39 12.82 -4.74
N TYR A 64 -5.07 12.27 -3.56
CA TYR A 64 -4.95 10.82 -3.35
C TYR A 64 -6.04 10.30 -2.42
N PRO A 65 -6.74 9.21 -2.79
CA PRO A 65 -7.76 8.64 -1.91
C PRO A 65 -7.14 7.93 -0.69
N PRO A 66 -7.94 7.69 0.36
CA PRO A 66 -7.53 6.88 1.51
C PRO A 66 -7.06 5.47 1.10
N PRO A 67 -6.04 4.92 1.77
CA PRO A 67 -5.32 5.46 2.93
C PRO A 67 -4.12 6.36 2.57
N ALA A 68 -3.78 6.52 1.28
CA ALA A 68 -2.60 7.31 0.90
C ALA A 68 -2.79 8.81 1.21
N GLY A 69 -3.95 9.39 0.89
CA GLY A 69 -4.26 10.78 1.24
C GLY A 69 -4.33 11.02 2.75
N GLU A 70 -4.78 10.02 3.53
CA GLU A 70 -4.85 10.12 5.00
C GLU A 70 -3.46 10.31 5.63
N LEU A 71 -2.43 9.67 5.08
CA LEU A 71 -1.05 9.90 5.52
C LEU A 71 -0.66 11.38 5.41
N PHE A 72 -0.92 12.00 4.26
CA PHE A 72 -0.57 13.40 4.02
C PHE A 72 -1.46 14.36 4.82
N ALA A 73 -2.74 14.03 5.00
CA ALA A 73 -3.63 14.78 5.88
C ALA A 73 -3.15 14.77 7.34
N ASN A 74 -2.71 13.60 7.83
CA ASN A 74 -2.15 13.44 9.17
C ASN A 74 -0.83 14.21 9.32
N CYS A 75 0.05 14.14 8.31
CA CYS A 75 1.26 14.96 8.26
C CYS A 75 0.94 16.45 8.32
N ARG A 76 -0.03 16.93 7.53
CA ARG A 76 -0.44 18.33 7.56
C ARG A 76 -0.97 18.74 8.93
N LYS A 77 -1.82 17.93 9.55
CA LYS A 77 -2.33 18.23 10.89
C LYS A 77 -1.19 18.32 11.91
N GLY A 78 -0.24 17.39 11.88
CA GLY A 78 0.93 17.44 12.74
C GLY A 78 1.85 18.64 12.45
N MET A 79 1.82 19.19 11.23
CA MET A 79 2.55 20.43 10.91
C MET A 79 2.02 21.67 11.64
N GLU A 80 0.82 21.65 12.22
CA GLU A 80 0.35 22.73 13.11
C GLU A 80 1.16 22.78 14.42
N GLU A 81 1.77 21.65 14.82
CA GLU A 81 2.62 21.50 16.00
C GLU A 81 4.13 21.69 15.67
N LEU A 82 4.46 22.22 14.48
CA LEU A 82 5.85 22.47 14.07
C LEU A 82 6.52 23.43 15.08
N GLY A 83 7.60 22.96 15.72
CA GLY A 83 8.36 23.71 16.71
C GLY A 83 8.39 23.04 18.08
N GLU A 84 7.33 22.32 18.45
CA GLU A 84 7.33 21.40 19.60
C GLU A 84 7.80 20.01 19.17
N ARG A 85 7.45 19.61 17.94
CA ARG A 85 7.84 18.35 17.32
C ARG A 85 8.62 18.59 16.03
N SER A 86 9.57 17.71 15.77
CA SER A 86 10.31 17.68 14.51
C SER A 86 9.45 17.13 13.38
N LEU A 87 9.75 17.52 12.14
CA LEU A 87 9.05 17.00 10.96
C LEU A 87 9.18 15.47 10.83
N ALA A 88 10.31 14.90 11.29
CA ALA A 88 10.51 13.46 11.34
C ALA A 88 9.54 12.76 12.30
N GLU A 89 9.28 13.34 13.47
CA GLU A 89 8.33 12.79 14.45
C GLU A 89 6.88 12.88 13.97
N ILE A 90 6.53 13.98 13.29
CA ILE A 90 5.21 14.16 12.68
C ILE A 90 4.99 13.10 11.60
N TRP A 91 5.99 12.89 10.73
CA TRP A 91 5.94 11.88 9.69
C TRP A 91 5.82 10.45 10.25
N ARG A 92 6.65 10.11 11.25
CA ARG A 92 6.59 8.79 11.90
C ARG A 92 5.23 8.53 12.54
N GLN A 93 4.68 9.51 13.26
CA GLN A 93 3.34 9.38 13.84
C GLN A 93 2.28 9.19 12.76
N ALA A 94 2.35 9.94 11.66
CA ALA A 94 1.41 9.81 10.56
C ALA A 94 1.48 8.42 9.89
N LEU A 95 2.68 7.81 9.80
CA LEU A 95 2.85 6.44 9.33
C LEU A 95 2.22 5.41 10.29
N GLU A 96 2.35 5.61 11.59
CA GLU A 96 1.76 4.73 12.62
C GLU A 96 0.23 4.83 12.65
N ASP A 97 -0.30 6.05 12.49
CA ASP A 97 -1.75 6.32 12.54
C ASP A 97 -2.49 5.87 11.28
N THR A 98 -1.77 5.63 10.18
CA THR A 98 -2.37 5.33 8.87
C THR A 98 -2.21 3.84 8.50
N PRO A 99 -3.30 3.10 8.21
CA PRO A 99 -3.24 1.67 7.92
C PRO A 99 -2.78 1.38 6.47
N LEU A 100 -1.51 1.65 6.19
CA LEU A 100 -0.89 1.56 4.86
C LEU A 100 -0.48 0.13 4.46
N ASP A 101 -0.42 -0.82 5.40
CA ASP A 101 0.04 -2.21 5.15
C ASP A 101 1.46 -2.27 4.55
N LEU A 102 2.35 -1.39 5.03
CA LEU A 102 3.77 -1.38 4.71
C LEU A 102 4.46 -2.54 5.44
N GLU A 103 5.32 -3.29 4.75
CA GLU A 103 6.04 -4.41 5.35
C GLU A 103 7.49 -4.43 4.85
N GLY A 104 8.42 -4.80 5.73
CA GLY A 104 9.81 -5.03 5.34
C GLY A 104 10.46 -3.79 4.75
N ARG A 105 10.76 -3.82 3.45
CA ARG A 105 11.57 -2.78 2.81
C ARG A 105 10.76 -1.51 2.50
N SER A 106 9.47 -1.64 2.19
CA SER A 106 8.58 -0.47 2.02
C SER A 106 8.42 0.36 3.30
N ALA A 107 8.38 -0.26 4.48
CA ALA A 107 8.39 0.47 5.75
C ALA A 107 9.73 1.18 5.98
N ALA A 108 10.85 0.48 5.76
CA ALA A 108 12.19 1.04 5.99
C ALA A 108 12.49 2.28 5.13
N VAL A 109 12.06 2.30 3.86
CA VAL A 109 12.27 3.48 3.00
C VAL A 109 11.40 4.66 3.39
N MET A 110 10.21 4.42 3.97
CA MET A 110 9.33 5.48 4.47
C MET A 110 9.86 6.07 5.78
N ASP A 111 10.49 5.25 6.63
CA ASP A 111 11.21 5.73 7.83
C ASP A 111 12.45 6.55 7.46
N GLU A 112 13.27 6.09 6.49
CA GLU A 112 14.42 6.83 5.97
C GLU A 112 13.97 8.20 5.42
N LEU A 113 12.86 8.24 4.70
CA LEU A 113 12.30 9.48 4.19
C LEU A 113 11.95 10.48 5.30
N GLY A 114 11.32 10.02 6.39
CA GLY A 114 11.01 10.86 7.55
C GLY A 114 12.24 11.45 8.23
N GLU A 115 13.29 10.64 8.42
CA GLU A 115 14.56 11.09 8.98
C GLU A 115 15.23 12.17 8.13
N VAL A 116 15.18 12.04 6.81
CA VAL A 116 15.76 13.01 5.87
C VAL A 116 14.94 14.28 5.79
N LEU A 117 13.60 14.17 5.83
CA LEU A 117 12.70 15.31 5.93
C LEU A 117 12.99 16.16 7.18
N GLY A 118 13.26 15.52 8.33
CA GLY A 118 13.61 16.22 9.56
C GLY A 118 14.95 16.95 9.54
N ARG A 119 15.87 16.54 8.66
CA ARG A 119 17.21 17.15 8.53
C ARG A 119 17.27 18.30 7.52
N PHE A 120 16.19 18.54 6.77
CA PHE A 120 16.10 19.59 5.73
C PHE A 120 17.25 19.54 4.69
N GLU A 121 17.81 18.36 4.42
CA GLU A 121 18.90 18.20 3.46
C GLU A 121 18.32 17.96 2.05
N GLU A 122 18.31 19.00 1.20
CA GLU A 122 17.65 18.98 -0.11
C GLU A 122 18.20 17.90 -1.07
N SER A 123 19.53 17.69 -1.07
CA SER A 123 20.18 16.63 -1.85
C SER A 123 19.86 15.21 -1.32
N GLY A 124 19.79 15.08 0.00
CA GLY A 124 19.42 13.83 0.66
C GLY A 124 17.96 13.48 0.39
N LEU A 125 17.06 14.47 0.46
CA LEU A 125 15.62 14.29 0.35
C LEU A 125 15.23 13.74 -1.02
N ARG A 126 15.78 14.29 -2.10
CA ARG A 126 15.55 13.78 -3.45
C ARG A 126 16.01 12.34 -3.63
N THR A 127 17.17 12.00 -3.05
CA THR A 127 17.69 10.64 -3.11
C THR A 127 16.80 9.67 -2.32
N ALA A 128 16.32 10.08 -1.15
CA ALA A 128 15.41 9.30 -0.32
C ALA A 128 14.04 9.12 -1.00
N LEU A 129 13.47 10.18 -1.59
CA LEU A 129 12.23 10.13 -2.37
C LEU A 129 12.36 9.18 -3.55
N ALA A 130 13.41 9.31 -4.37
CA ALA A 130 13.63 8.43 -5.52
C ALA A 130 13.77 6.95 -5.10
N ARG A 131 14.45 6.68 -3.98
CA ARG A 131 14.55 5.32 -3.41
C ARG A 131 13.20 4.80 -2.94
N ALA A 132 12.44 5.62 -2.21
CA ALA A 132 11.11 5.24 -1.73
C ALA A 132 10.16 4.94 -2.90
N VAL A 133 10.12 5.80 -3.93
CA VAL A 133 9.34 5.58 -5.15
C VAL A 133 9.72 4.27 -5.84
N ALA A 134 11.02 4.03 -6.05
CA ALA A 134 11.50 2.83 -6.72
C ALA A 134 11.11 1.56 -5.95
N GLU A 135 11.28 1.58 -4.63
CA GLU A 135 10.97 0.43 -3.77
C GLU A 135 9.47 0.18 -3.64
N LEU A 136 8.66 1.23 -3.44
CA LEU A 136 7.20 1.11 -3.38
C LEU A 136 6.63 0.60 -4.70
N THR A 137 7.16 1.07 -5.84
CA THR A 137 6.78 0.59 -7.17
C THR A 137 7.14 -0.89 -7.34
N ARG A 138 8.34 -1.28 -6.91
CA ARG A 138 8.80 -2.68 -6.94
C ARG A 138 7.92 -3.59 -6.08
N GLU A 139 7.62 -3.20 -4.84
CA GLU A 139 6.73 -3.97 -3.96
C GLU A 139 5.29 -4.00 -4.49
N ALA A 140 4.81 -2.92 -5.12
CA ALA A 140 3.50 -2.91 -5.75
C ALA A 140 3.40 -3.93 -6.90
N GLU A 141 4.42 -4.03 -7.75
CA GLU A 141 4.46 -5.06 -8.80
C GLU A 141 4.54 -6.47 -8.24
N LEU A 142 5.37 -6.70 -7.22
CA LEU A 142 5.46 -8.00 -6.56
C LEU A 142 4.11 -8.42 -5.96
N ALA A 143 3.45 -7.51 -5.23
CA ALA A 143 2.13 -7.76 -4.66
C ALA A 143 1.06 -8.02 -5.74
N ARG A 144 1.16 -7.35 -6.89
CA ARG A 144 0.28 -7.58 -8.04
C ARG A 144 0.53 -8.95 -8.67
N GLU A 145 1.78 -9.29 -8.95
CA GLU A 145 2.16 -10.60 -9.52
C GLU A 145 1.76 -11.75 -8.61
N ASP A 146 1.97 -11.62 -7.30
CA ASP A 146 1.57 -12.63 -6.31
C ASP A 146 0.05 -12.77 -6.26
N GLY A 147 -0.68 -11.67 -6.37
CA GLY A 147 -2.13 -11.67 -6.54
C GLY A 147 -2.58 -12.46 -7.78
N GLU A 148 -1.93 -12.24 -8.93
CA GLU A 148 -2.25 -12.91 -10.19
C GLU A 148 -1.86 -14.40 -10.21
N LYS A 149 -0.70 -14.76 -9.65
CA LYS A 149 -0.23 -16.15 -9.53
C LYS A 149 -1.15 -16.95 -8.61
N ARG A 150 -1.51 -16.40 -7.45
CA ARG A 150 -2.43 -17.04 -6.51
C ARG A 150 -3.85 -17.12 -7.07
N GLY A 151 -4.33 -16.08 -7.74
CA GLY A 151 -5.65 -16.08 -8.40
C GLY A 151 -5.79 -17.20 -9.44
N ARG A 152 -4.77 -17.41 -10.28
CA ARG A 152 -4.72 -18.53 -11.24
C ARG A 152 -4.66 -19.89 -10.55
N MET A 153 -3.83 -20.03 -9.51
CA MET A 153 -3.71 -21.30 -8.78
C MET A 153 -5.02 -21.70 -8.09
N TYR A 154 -5.73 -20.76 -7.46
CA TYR A 154 -7.05 -21.01 -6.86
C TYR A 154 -8.13 -21.31 -7.91
N GLN A 155 -8.11 -20.68 -9.08
CA GLN A 155 -9.00 -21.06 -10.19
C GLN A 155 -8.75 -22.50 -10.65
N VAL A 156 -7.49 -22.91 -10.80
CA VAL A 156 -7.13 -24.27 -11.25
C VAL A 156 -7.47 -25.31 -10.18
N LEU A 157 -7.20 -25.03 -8.90
CA LEU A 157 -7.57 -25.92 -7.78
C LEU A 157 -9.10 -26.01 -7.59
N GLY A 158 -9.81 -24.90 -7.72
CA GLY A 158 -11.28 -24.88 -7.67
C GLY A 158 -11.90 -25.66 -8.83
N LEU A 159 -11.35 -25.54 -10.03
CA LEU A 159 -11.80 -26.26 -11.23
C LEU A 159 -11.47 -27.75 -11.16
N THR A 160 -10.28 -28.13 -10.67
CA THR A 160 -9.87 -29.55 -10.55
C THR A 160 -10.53 -30.26 -9.38
N CYS A 161 -10.66 -29.64 -8.20
CA CYS A 161 -11.46 -30.21 -7.10
C CYS A 161 -12.95 -30.25 -7.45
N GLY A 162 -13.49 -29.22 -8.11
CA GLY A 162 -14.87 -29.21 -8.60
C GLY A 162 -15.13 -30.30 -9.64
N GLY A 163 -14.23 -30.46 -10.62
CA GLY A 163 -14.33 -31.49 -11.66
C GLY A 163 -14.19 -32.91 -11.12
N LEU A 164 -13.23 -33.15 -10.22
CA LEU A 164 -13.05 -34.46 -9.58
C LEU A 164 -14.28 -34.84 -8.73
N LEU A 165 -14.87 -33.89 -8.01
CA LEU A 165 -16.08 -34.12 -7.22
C LEU A 165 -17.30 -34.41 -8.08
N VAL A 166 -17.44 -33.77 -9.25
CA VAL A 166 -18.52 -34.09 -10.21
C VAL A 166 -18.39 -35.53 -10.72
N ILE A 167 -17.17 -35.99 -11.00
CA ILE A 167 -16.90 -37.37 -11.44
C ILE A 167 -17.13 -38.38 -10.30
N LEU A 168 -16.85 -38.02 -9.05
CA LEU A 168 -17.08 -38.88 -7.86
C LEU A 168 -18.55 -38.93 -7.40
N LEU A 169 -19.36 -37.95 -7.79
CA LEU A 169 -20.80 -37.86 -7.46
C LEU A 169 -21.72 -38.38 -8.58
N LEU A 170 -21.18 -38.63 -9.77
CA LEU A 170 -21.80 -39.41 -10.84
C LEU A 170 -21.66 -40.91 -10.55
#